data_AF-A0A191V0P0-F1
#
_entry.id   AF-A0A191V0P0-F1
#
_cell.length_a   1.000
_cell.length_b   1.000
_cell.length_c   1.000
_cell.angle_alpha   90.00
_cell.angle_beta   90.00
_cell.angle_gamma   90.00
#
_symmetry.space_group_name_H-M   'P 1'
#
loop_
_entity.id
_entity.type
_entity.pdbx_description
1 polymer ?
#
loop_
_entity_poly.entity_id
_entity_poly.type
_entity_poly.pdbx_seq_one_letter_code
_entity_poly.pdbx_strand_id
1 'polypeptide(L)'
;MKIRRALATAVAAAVTAPVVLLSSAPAFAEEKPAAQTQQAKPTIKELRKAVKRAQKEYDAAVAAVEDAIQFLEEGLEEETYPTKAALLEAKKAAEAAGKAKAEADQAVVDAQAELDAATTDEAKAAAQQKLDEATKAAGEAATAKTAADTKATEAQTAHDDARVDQTRKIGLLQKARDEAETKLEDAKKALAAAEAEEAEEGGEGEEGGEGEEPDGECVPVPELTAVVHGLPDEVVGGTTEDFTLRVTNGTGETMDEVYPFATVHGFDTKGFEELDSYLDLEWSTAASPKWRDAELLGGTSLGSLKANTSVDVKLRLKVDADVPAGQGSVYTTADFLNDDDSCGGFPDLTDHVFQILPKGADDGGDPAKPDDAKGKPGTPNSPSGQGGTSTTPVNTTSTTGSLAQTGSSDALPKIALAAGAALVLGAGAVVVTRRRKADADA
;
A
#
# COMPACT_ATOMS: atom_id res chain seq x y z
N MET A 1 38.64 -31.46 -28.75
CA MET A 1 39.08 -31.85 -27.40
C MET A 1 38.82 -30.72 -26.41
N LYS A 2 38.30 -31.07 -25.23
CA LYS A 2 38.58 -30.44 -23.91
C LYS A 2 38.08 -29.00 -23.76
N ILE A 3 36.88 -28.75 -23.22
CA ILE A 3 36.55 -28.70 -21.77
C ILE A 3 37.71 -28.13 -20.94
N ARG A 4 37.53 -26.96 -20.28
CA ARG A 4 37.70 -26.64 -18.83
C ARG A 4 37.02 -25.28 -18.56
N ARG A 5 35.89 -25.14 -17.84
CA ARG A 5 35.59 -25.34 -16.39
C ARG A 5 36.52 -24.57 -15.43
N ALA A 6 35.94 -23.59 -14.71
CA ALA A 6 36.02 -23.34 -13.24
C ALA A 6 35.27 -22.02 -12.92
N LEU A 7 34.10 -22.03 -12.23
CA LEU A 7 33.84 -22.06 -10.76
C LEU A 7 34.08 -20.69 -10.10
N ALA A 8 33.30 -20.13 -9.16
CA ALA A 8 32.11 -20.49 -8.34
C ALA A 8 31.52 -19.14 -7.81
N THR A 9 30.28 -18.95 -7.33
CA THR A 9 29.64 -19.41 -6.06
C THR A 9 28.18 -18.90 -6.10
N ALA A 10 27.15 -19.75 -6.01
CA ALA A 10 26.45 -20.24 -4.80
C ALA A 10 25.33 -19.32 -4.29
N VAL A 11 24.08 -19.64 -4.67
CA VAL A 11 22.89 -19.37 -3.84
C VAL A 11 22.06 -20.65 -3.83
N ALA A 12 21.94 -21.23 -2.63
CA ALA A 12 21.07 -22.36 -2.35
C ALA A 12 19.72 -21.82 -1.87
N ALA A 13 18.64 -22.23 -2.52
CA ALA A 13 17.31 -22.27 -1.92
C ALA A 13 16.67 -23.58 -2.36
N ALA A 14 16.52 -24.48 -1.40
CA ALA A 14 16.00 -25.82 -1.58
C ALA A 14 14.48 -25.77 -1.78
N VAL A 15 14.01 -26.17 -2.96
CA VAL A 15 12.61 -26.56 -3.18
C VAL A 15 12.57 -28.07 -3.21
N THR A 16 12.20 -28.67 -2.09
CA THR A 16 11.95 -30.10 -1.96
C THR A 16 10.54 -30.42 -2.44
N ALA A 17 10.42 -31.01 -3.63
CA ALA A 17 9.27 -31.83 -4.02
C ALA A 17 9.79 -33.08 -4.75
N PRO A 18 9.44 -34.30 -4.32
CA PRO A 18 9.87 -35.51 -5.02
C PRO A 18 9.02 -35.73 -6.28
N VAL A 19 9.69 -35.63 -7.43
CA VAL A 19 9.25 -36.20 -8.71
C VAL A 19 9.25 -37.72 -8.57
N VAL A 20 8.08 -38.35 -8.62
CA VAL A 20 7.97 -39.82 -8.74
C VAL A 20 7.95 -40.19 -10.22
N LEU A 21 8.93 -41.00 -10.58
CA LEU A 21 9.24 -41.53 -11.91
C LEU A 21 8.20 -42.55 -12.40
N LEU A 22 7.92 -42.46 -13.71
CA LEU A 22 7.39 -43.54 -14.53
C LEU A 22 8.29 -44.79 -14.44
N SER A 23 7.71 -45.96 -14.13
CA SER A 23 8.33 -47.26 -14.42
C SER A 23 7.30 -48.27 -14.93
N SER A 24 7.39 -48.55 -16.23
CA SER A 24 7.24 -49.86 -16.92
C SER A 24 6.55 -51.03 -16.19
N ALA A 25 5.48 -51.52 -16.80
CA ALA A 25 4.81 -52.79 -16.49
C ALA A 25 5.63 -54.03 -16.88
N PRO A 26 5.40 -55.18 -16.21
CA PRO A 26 5.40 -56.48 -16.86
C PRO A 26 4.00 -57.13 -16.80
N ALA A 27 3.65 -57.81 -17.89
CA ALA A 27 2.44 -58.59 -18.07
C ALA A 27 2.51 -59.93 -17.32
N PHE A 28 1.45 -60.30 -16.60
CA PHE A 28 1.05 -61.69 -16.34
C PHE A 28 -0.47 -61.83 -16.11
N ALA A 29 -1.06 -62.74 -16.89
CA ALA A 29 -2.19 -63.64 -16.69
C ALA A 29 -3.32 -63.33 -15.66
N GLU A 30 -4.50 -63.09 -16.21
CA GLU A 30 -5.82 -63.69 -15.90
C GLU A 30 -6.09 -64.25 -14.49
N GLU A 31 -6.86 -63.51 -13.68
CA GLU A 31 -8.03 -64.02 -12.95
C GLU A 31 -8.82 -62.88 -12.27
N LYS A 32 -10.14 -62.85 -12.50
CA LYS A 32 -11.21 -62.08 -11.82
C LYS A 32 -11.35 -60.59 -12.25
N PRO A 33 -12.59 -60.11 -12.56
CA PRO A 33 -12.78 -58.71 -12.91
C PRO A 33 -12.51 -57.86 -11.66
N ALA A 34 -11.41 -57.11 -11.70
CA ALA A 34 -11.17 -56.05 -10.74
C ALA A 34 -12.31 -55.04 -10.89
N ALA A 35 -13.06 -54.85 -9.80
CA ALA A 35 -14.00 -53.75 -9.69
C ALA A 35 -13.30 -52.47 -10.13
N GLN A 36 -13.92 -51.73 -11.04
CA GLN A 36 -13.54 -50.35 -11.31
C GLN A 36 -13.55 -49.64 -9.95
N THR A 37 -12.38 -49.32 -9.41
CA THR A 37 -12.29 -48.29 -8.38
C THR A 37 -12.72 -47.01 -9.06
N GLN A 38 -14.03 -46.72 -8.99
CA GLN A 38 -14.54 -45.37 -9.14
C GLN A 38 -13.65 -44.50 -8.26
N GLN A 39 -12.93 -43.55 -8.87
CA GLN A 39 -12.30 -42.50 -8.08
C GLN A 39 -13.42 -41.87 -7.27
N ALA A 40 -13.40 -42.09 -5.95
CA ALA A 40 -14.40 -41.50 -5.07
C ALA A 40 -14.40 -40.00 -5.33
N LYS A 41 -15.56 -39.44 -5.69
CA LYS A 41 -15.72 -37.98 -5.80
C LYS A 41 -15.21 -37.37 -4.47
N PRO A 42 -14.44 -36.27 -4.51
CA PRO A 42 -13.99 -35.60 -3.30
C PRO A 42 -15.19 -35.30 -2.40
N THR A 43 -15.08 -35.60 -1.10
CA THR A 43 -16.14 -35.27 -0.16
C THR A 43 -16.26 -33.74 -0.01
N ILE A 44 -17.44 -33.23 0.34
CA ILE A 44 -17.65 -31.79 0.61
C ILE A 44 -16.63 -31.26 1.63
N LYS A 45 -16.34 -32.04 2.68
CA LYS A 45 -15.30 -31.71 3.67
C LYS A 45 -13.90 -31.57 3.06
N GLU A 46 -13.56 -32.35 2.05
CA GLU A 46 -12.28 -32.25 1.33
C GLU A 46 -12.26 -31.04 0.39
N LEU A 47 -13.40 -30.70 -0.22
CA LEU A 47 -13.59 -29.53 -1.07
C LEU A 47 -13.51 -28.22 -0.26
N ARG A 48 -14.17 -28.13 0.91
CA ARG A 48 -14.01 -26.99 1.83
C ARG A 48 -12.57 -26.79 2.25
N LYS A 49 -11.84 -27.88 2.55
CA LYS A 49 -10.40 -27.82 2.81
C LYS A 49 -9.60 -27.38 1.59
N ALA A 50 -10.05 -27.68 0.37
CA ALA A 50 -9.40 -27.23 -0.86
C ALA A 50 -9.59 -25.72 -1.06
N VAL A 51 -10.80 -25.20 -0.84
CA VAL A 51 -11.09 -23.75 -0.85
C VAL A 51 -10.23 -23.02 0.17
N LYS A 52 -10.22 -23.46 1.44
CA LYS A 52 -9.38 -22.82 2.49
C LYS A 52 -7.88 -22.82 2.13
N ARG A 53 -7.38 -23.86 1.44
CA ARG A 53 -5.99 -23.88 0.95
C ARG A 53 -5.78 -22.91 -0.20
N ALA A 54 -6.69 -22.87 -1.17
CA ALA A 54 -6.60 -21.97 -2.31
C ALA A 54 -6.70 -20.49 -1.90
N GLN A 55 -7.56 -20.17 -0.93
CA GLN A 55 -7.69 -18.82 -0.36
C GLN A 55 -6.36 -18.37 0.25
N LYS A 56 -5.76 -19.22 1.11
CA LYS A 56 -4.46 -18.92 1.70
C LYS A 56 -3.35 -18.72 0.66
N GLU A 57 -3.38 -19.46 -0.45
CA GLU A 57 -2.43 -19.27 -1.55
C GLU A 57 -2.65 -17.94 -2.28
N TYR A 58 -3.91 -17.54 -2.49
CA TYR A 58 -4.28 -16.25 -3.05
C TYR A 58 -3.86 -15.08 -2.14
N ASP A 59 -4.21 -15.12 -0.85
CA ASP A 59 -3.86 -14.07 0.12
C ASP A 59 -2.34 -13.88 0.21
N ALA A 60 -1.59 -14.99 0.22
CA ALA A 60 -0.13 -14.93 0.22
C ALA A 60 0.43 -14.32 -1.08
N ALA A 61 -0.23 -14.54 -2.22
CA ALA A 61 0.15 -13.94 -3.49
C ALA A 61 -0.17 -12.44 -3.54
N VAL A 62 -1.30 -12.01 -2.97
CA VAL A 62 -1.67 -10.58 -2.81
C VAL A 62 -0.62 -9.87 -1.96
N ALA A 63 -0.34 -10.38 -0.75
CA ALA A 63 0.67 -9.80 0.13
C ALA A 63 2.06 -9.72 -0.52
N ALA A 64 2.44 -10.73 -1.31
CA ALA A 64 3.70 -10.72 -2.04
C ALA A 64 3.75 -9.63 -3.14
N VAL A 65 2.64 -9.34 -3.80
CA VAL A 65 2.53 -8.23 -4.76
C VAL A 65 2.66 -6.89 -4.04
N GLU A 66 1.94 -6.71 -2.92
CA GLU A 66 1.98 -5.49 -2.10
C GLU A 66 3.39 -5.22 -1.58
N ASP A 67 4.05 -6.20 -0.95
CA ASP A 67 5.43 -6.09 -0.47
C ASP A 67 6.40 -5.69 -1.60
N ALA A 68 6.17 -6.22 -2.81
CA ALA A 68 7.02 -5.91 -3.96
C ALA A 68 6.78 -4.49 -4.50
N ILE A 69 5.55 -3.99 -4.47
CA ILE A 69 5.21 -2.60 -4.83
C ILE A 69 5.80 -1.64 -3.79
N GLN A 70 5.60 -1.91 -2.50
CA GLN A 70 6.18 -1.09 -1.44
C GLN A 70 7.70 -1.01 -1.56
N PHE A 71 8.38 -2.13 -1.86
CA PHE A 71 9.82 -2.10 -2.09
C PHE A 71 10.22 -1.27 -3.31
N LEU A 72 9.40 -1.23 -4.38
CA LEU A 72 9.65 -0.38 -5.55
C LEU A 72 9.52 1.11 -5.22
N GLU A 73 8.49 1.48 -4.46
CA GLU A 73 8.14 2.87 -4.17
C GLU A 73 8.97 3.48 -3.03
N GLU A 74 9.22 2.69 -1.99
CA GLU A 74 9.93 3.14 -0.80
C GLU A 74 11.34 2.57 -0.76
N GLY A 75 11.47 1.24 -0.83
CA GLY A 75 12.73 0.54 -0.59
C GLY A 75 13.84 0.89 -1.59
N LEU A 76 13.51 1.02 -2.88
CA LEU A 76 14.46 1.45 -3.91
C LEU A 76 14.77 2.95 -3.84
N GLU A 77 13.86 3.75 -3.30
CA GLU A 77 13.99 5.21 -3.23
C GLU A 77 14.67 5.68 -1.94
N GLU A 78 14.87 4.79 -0.95
CA GLU A 78 15.69 5.07 0.23
C GLU A 78 17.09 5.56 -0.15
N GLU A 79 17.54 6.66 0.47
CA GLU A 79 18.86 7.23 0.19
C GLU A 79 20.03 6.26 0.47
N THR A 80 19.79 5.27 1.33
CA THR A 80 20.74 4.19 1.67
C THR A 80 20.74 3.04 0.67
N TYR A 81 19.75 2.95 -0.23
CA TYR A 81 19.71 1.90 -1.24
C TYR A 81 20.88 2.05 -2.22
N PRO A 82 21.64 0.98 -2.56
CA PRO A 82 22.92 1.13 -3.24
C PRO A 82 22.91 1.93 -4.55
N THR A 83 21.92 1.71 -5.43
CA THR A 83 21.86 2.46 -6.70
C THR A 83 21.35 3.88 -6.51
N LYS A 84 20.47 4.11 -5.53
CA LYS A 84 20.00 5.44 -5.15
C LYS A 84 21.10 6.27 -4.52
N ALA A 85 21.84 5.71 -3.57
CA ALA A 85 23.00 6.33 -2.94
C ALA A 85 24.06 6.74 -3.97
N ALA A 86 24.39 5.83 -4.90
CA ALA A 86 25.33 6.11 -5.99
C ALA A 86 24.84 7.23 -6.91
N LEU A 87 23.54 7.27 -7.22
CA LEU A 87 22.91 8.33 -8.01
C LEU A 87 23.01 9.69 -7.32
N LEU A 88 22.69 9.76 -6.02
CA LEU A 88 22.76 10.99 -5.25
C LEU A 88 24.20 11.55 -5.19
N GLU A 89 25.17 10.70 -4.91
CA GLU A 89 26.60 11.08 -4.90
C GLU A 89 27.07 11.56 -6.28
N ALA A 90 26.69 10.85 -7.35
CA ALA A 90 27.08 11.23 -8.71
C ALA A 90 26.44 12.55 -9.17
N LYS A 91 25.16 12.80 -8.83
CA LYS A 91 24.49 14.07 -9.10
C LYS A 91 25.15 15.23 -8.36
N LYS A 92 25.47 15.04 -7.08
CA LYS A 92 26.19 16.04 -6.27
C LYS A 92 27.57 16.37 -6.86
N ALA A 93 28.30 15.35 -7.34
CA ALA A 93 29.58 15.55 -8.01
C ALA A 93 29.43 16.33 -9.34
N ALA A 94 28.40 16.03 -10.13
CA ALA A 94 28.10 16.73 -11.38
C ALA A 94 27.74 18.21 -11.13
N GLU A 95 26.94 18.50 -10.10
CA GLU A 95 26.62 19.87 -9.69
C GLU A 95 27.87 20.65 -9.26
N ALA A 96 28.73 20.03 -8.44
CA ALA A 96 29.98 20.65 -8.01
C ALA A 96 30.91 20.95 -9.21
N ALA A 97 31.04 20.01 -10.15
CA ALA A 97 31.81 20.22 -11.37
C ALA A 97 31.19 21.29 -12.28
N GLY A 98 29.86 21.39 -12.32
CA GLY A 98 29.15 22.47 -13.01
C GLY A 98 29.48 23.86 -12.45
N LYS A 99 29.48 24.00 -11.11
CA LYS A 99 29.89 25.25 -10.45
C LYS A 99 31.34 25.60 -10.73
N ALA A 100 32.26 24.63 -10.60
CA ALA A 100 33.67 24.84 -10.89
C ALA A 100 33.92 25.26 -12.35
N LYS A 101 33.17 24.69 -13.31
CA LYS A 101 33.24 25.12 -14.70
C LYS A 101 32.77 26.56 -14.88
N ALA A 102 31.64 26.94 -14.28
CA ALA A 102 31.12 28.30 -14.38
C ALA A 102 32.11 29.34 -13.81
N GLU A 103 32.74 29.02 -12.67
CA GLU A 103 33.79 29.86 -12.08
C GLU A 103 35.02 29.97 -12.99
N ALA A 104 35.46 28.86 -13.60
CA ALA A 104 36.60 28.87 -14.52
C ALA A 104 36.31 29.63 -15.82
N ASP A 105 35.10 29.50 -16.37
CA ASP A 105 34.67 30.28 -17.55
C ASP A 105 34.64 31.78 -17.22
N GLN A 106 34.15 32.15 -16.03
CA GLN A 106 34.16 33.55 -15.59
C GLN A 106 35.59 34.09 -15.45
N ALA A 107 36.53 33.29 -14.93
CA ALA A 107 37.93 33.69 -14.83
C ALA A 107 38.56 33.97 -16.21
N VAL A 108 38.14 33.28 -17.27
CA VAL A 108 38.57 33.58 -18.65
C VAL A 108 38.04 34.94 -19.11
N VAL A 109 36.76 35.23 -18.84
CA VAL A 109 36.14 36.53 -19.16
C VAL A 109 36.87 37.67 -18.43
N ASP A 110 37.15 37.48 -17.14
CA ASP A 110 37.83 38.49 -16.33
C ASP A 110 39.28 38.71 -16.80
N ALA A 111 40.01 37.63 -17.12
CA ALA A 111 41.38 37.72 -17.63
C ALA A 111 41.44 38.40 -19.02
N GLN A 112 40.46 38.15 -19.89
CA GLN A 112 40.35 38.84 -21.17
C GLN A 112 40.10 40.34 -20.97
N ALA A 113 39.22 40.72 -20.04
CA ALA A 113 38.96 42.12 -19.72
C ALA A 113 40.20 42.83 -19.16
N GLU A 114 41.01 42.15 -18.34
CA GLU A 114 42.31 42.67 -17.89
C GLU A 114 43.29 42.90 -19.05
N LEU A 115 43.34 41.97 -20.01
CA LEU A 115 44.19 42.08 -21.20
C LEU A 115 43.78 43.26 -22.07
N ASP A 116 42.48 43.44 -22.30
CA ASP A 116 41.93 44.55 -23.10
C ASP A 116 42.21 45.92 -22.45
N ALA A 117 42.25 45.98 -21.12
CA ALA A 117 42.54 47.20 -20.36
C ALA A 117 44.05 47.53 -20.26
N ALA A 118 44.94 46.59 -20.59
CA ALA A 118 46.38 46.77 -20.42
C ALA A 118 46.97 47.75 -21.47
N THR A 119 47.64 48.80 -20.99
CA THR A 119 48.17 49.89 -21.85
C THR A 119 49.68 49.81 -22.08
N THR A 120 50.42 49.06 -21.26
CA THR A 120 51.87 48.86 -21.38
C THR A 120 52.19 47.44 -21.86
N ASP A 121 53.34 47.28 -22.50
CA ASP A 121 53.75 45.97 -23.05
C ASP A 121 53.97 44.94 -21.93
N GLU A 122 54.52 45.37 -20.79
CA GLU A 122 54.68 44.52 -19.61
C GLU A 122 53.33 44.08 -19.02
N ALA A 123 52.35 45.01 -18.94
CA ALA A 123 51.02 44.67 -18.42
C ALA A 123 50.27 43.73 -19.37
N LYS A 124 50.40 43.92 -20.69
CA LYS A 124 49.82 43.03 -21.70
C LYS A 124 50.41 41.63 -21.61
N ALA A 125 51.73 41.51 -21.45
CA ALA A 125 52.37 40.20 -21.29
C ALA A 125 51.87 39.45 -20.05
N ALA A 126 51.73 40.15 -18.91
CA ALA A 126 51.21 39.56 -17.67
C ALA A 126 49.72 39.17 -17.79
N ALA A 127 48.90 40.02 -18.39
CA ALA A 127 47.47 39.74 -18.60
C ALA A 127 47.25 38.59 -19.60
N GLN A 128 48.07 38.49 -20.65
CA GLN A 128 48.04 37.36 -21.58
C GLN A 128 48.37 36.05 -20.86
N GLN A 129 49.39 36.05 -19.99
CA GLN A 129 49.72 34.86 -19.20
C GLN A 129 48.54 34.43 -18.32
N LYS A 130 47.86 35.38 -17.64
CA LYS A 130 46.66 35.09 -16.85
C LYS A 130 45.54 34.50 -17.71
N LEU A 131 45.32 35.03 -18.91
CA LEU A 131 44.32 34.52 -19.84
C LEU A 131 44.64 33.09 -20.29
N ASP A 132 45.90 32.80 -20.58
CA ASP A 132 46.34 31.45 -20.96
C ASP A 132 46.11 30.45 -19.82
N GLU A 133 46.45 30.84 -18.59
CA GLU A 133 46.22 30.04 -17.38
C GLU A 133 44.73 29.81 -17.11
N ALA A 134 43.91 30.86 -17.20
CA ALA A 134 42.45 30.78 -17.03
C ALA A 134 41.82 29.90 -18.13
N THR A 135 42.25 30.04 -19.37
CA THR A 135 41.77 29.24 -20.51
C THR A 135 42.09 27.76 -20.31
N LYS A 136 43.30 27.46 -19.83
CA LYS A 136 43.68 26.08 -19.48
C LYS A 136 42.80 25.53 -18.35
N ALA A 137 42.60 26.30 -17.28
CA ALA A 137 41.75 25.89 -16.15
C ALA A 137 40.30 25.65 -16.58
N ALA A 138 39.74 26.50 -17.45
CA ALA A 138 38.40 26.32 -18.03
C ALA A 138 38.31 25.03 -18.87
N GLY A 139 39.35 24.70 -19.64
CA GLY A 139 39.41 23.43 -20.38
C GLY A 139 39.44 22.20 -19.46
N GLU A 140 40.21 22.26 -18.38
CA GLU A 140 40.27 21.19 -17.37
C GLU A 140 38.92 21.04 -16.64
N ALA A 141 38.30 22.15 -16.23
CA ALA A 141 37.00 22.16 -15.58
C ALA A 141 35.87 21.66 -16.51
N ALA A 142 35.92 22.00 -17.80
CA ALA A 142 34.99 21.46 -18.79
C ALA A 142 35.11 19.94 -18.91
N THR A 143 36.33 19.41 -18.97
CA THR A 143 36.59 17.96 -19.02
C THR A 143 36.09 17.26 -17.75
N ALA A 144 36.35 17.86 -16.58
CA ALA A 144 35.88 17.34 -15.29
C ALA A 144 34.34 17.32 -15.22
N LYS A 145 33.68 18.38 -15.70
CA LYS A 145 32.21 18.43 -15.78
C LYS A 145 31.67 17.32 -16.68
N THR A 146 32.20 17.17 -17.89
CA THR A 146 31.77 16.09 -18.79
C THR A 146 31.91 14.72 -18.12
N ALA A 147 33.04 14.44 -17.46
CA ALA A 147 33.23 13.18 -16.76
C ALA A 147 32.25 12.97 -15.59
N ALA A 148 31.91 14.04 -14.86
CA ALA A 148 30.95 13.97 -13.76
C ALA A 148 29.51 13.77 -14.27
N ASP A 149 29.10 14.46 -15.34
CA ASP A 149 27.79 14.30 -15.99
C ASP A 149 27.63 12.87 -16.54
N THR A 150 28.67 12.30 -17.15
CA THR A 150 28.67 10.90 -17.61
C THR A 150 28.42 9.95 -16.45
N LYS A 151 29.14 10.11 -15.33
CA LYS A 151 28.93 9.27 -14.13
C LYS A 151 27.53 9.42 -13.54
N ALA A 152 26.97 10.63 -13.51
CA ALA A 152 25.61 10.86 -13.05
C ALA A 152 24.58 10.17 -13.95
N THR A 153 24.81 10.17 -15.27
CA THR A 153 23.98 9.46 -16.24
C THR A 153 24.08 7.95 -16.05
N GLU A 154 25.28 7.41 -15.91
CA GLU A 154 25.49 5.96 -15.66
C GLU A 154 24.82 5.51 -14.35
N ALA A 155 24.93 6.30 -13.29
CA ALA A 155 24.29 6.01 -12.01
C ALA A 155 22.75 6.09 -12.09
N GLN A 156 22.22 7.03 -12.87
CA GLN A 156 20.78 7.15 -13.13
C GLN A 156 20.28 5.90 -13.87
N THR A 157 20.95 5.51 -14.96
CA THR A 157 20.63 4.28 -15.71
C THR A 157 20.65 3.05 -14.81
N ALA A 158 21.68 2.90 -13.96
CA ALA A 158 21.77 1.76 -13.04
C ALA A 158 20.61 1.71 -12.02
N HIS A 159 20.14 2.87 -11.56
CA HIS A 159 18.99 2.96 -10.66
C HIS A 159 17.68 2.67 -11.39
N ASP A 160 17.50 3.20 -12.60
CA ASP A 160 16.33 2.92 -13.44
C ASP A 160 16.26 1.44 -13.85
N ASP A 161 17.39 0.81 -14.16
CA ASP A 161 17.47 -0.64 -14.43
C ASP A 161 17.02 -1.46 -13.22
N ALA A 162 17.41 -1.07 -11.99
CA ALA A 162 16.96 -1.73 -10.77
C ALA A 162 15.44 -1.58 -10.56
N ARG A 163 14.87 -0.41 -10.87
CA ARG A 163 13.42 -0.18 -10.84
C ARG A 163 12.70 -1.05 -11.86
N VAL A 164 13.20 -1.11 -13.10
CA VAL A 164 12.64 -1.96 -14.16
C VAL A 164 12.68 -3.45 -13.78
N ASP A 165 13.78 -3.93 -13.20
CA ASP A 165 13.87 -5.32 -12.74
C ASP A 165 12.88 -5.63 -11.62
N GLN A 166 12.67 -4.69 -10.70
CA GLN A 166 11.63 -4.82 -9.67
C GLN A 166 10.22 -4.79 -10.28
N THR A 167 9.93 -3.92 -11.25
CA THR A 167 8.63 -3.92 -11.96
C THR A 167 8.38 -5.24 -12.69
N ARG A 168 9.40 -5.84 -13.32
CA ARG A 168 9.28 -7.17 -13.93
C ARG A 168 8.93 -8.23 -12.89
N LYS A 169 9.53 -8.17 -11.70
CA LYS A 169 9.21 -9.07 -10.58
C LYS A 169 7.76 -8.90 -10.13
N ILE A 170 7.28 -7.67 -9.99
CA ILE A 170 5.87 -7.38 -9.67
C ILE A 170 4.94 -8.01 -10.72
N GLY A 171 5.23 -7.86 -12.01
CA GLY A 171 4.42 -8.48 -13.07
C GLY A 171 4.35 -10.00 -12.98
N LEU A 172 5.44 -10.68 -12.57
CA LEU A 172 5.42 -12.12 -12.33
C LEU A 172 4.59 -12.50 -11.09
N LEU A 173 4.65 -11.69 -10.03
CA LEU A 173 3.86 -11.90 -8.82
C LEU A 173 2.37 -11.67 -9.05
N GLN A 174 2.00 -10.65 -9.83
CA GLN A 174 0.62 -10.40 -10.25
C GLN A 174 0.07 -11.58 -11.05
N LYS A 175 0.86 -12.11 -12.00
CA LYS A 175 0.46 -13.32 -12.73
C LYS A 175 0.23 -14.51 -11.79
N ALA A 176 1.09 -14.70 -10.79
CA ALA A 176 0.94 -15.77 -9.81
C ALA A 176 -0.31 -15.58 -8.93
N ARG A 177 -0.64 -14.33 -8.58
CA ARG A 177 -1.88 -13.97 -7.89
C ARG A 177 -3.10 -14.31 -8.74
N ASP A 178 -3.12 -13.92 -10.02
CA ASP A 178 -4.26 -14.20 -10.92
C ASP A 178 -4.45 -15.72 -11.14
N GLU A 179 -3.35 -16.48 -11.22
CA GLU A 179 -3.38 -17.95 -11.25
C GLU A 179 -3.91 -18.55 -9.93
N ALA A 180 -3.61 -17.94 -8.78
CA ALA A 180 -4.13 -18.37 -7.49
C ALA A 180 -5.63 -18.03 -7.32
N GLU A 181 -6.05 -16.87 -7.82
CA GLU A 181 -7.46 -16.45 -7.87
C GLU A 181 -8.29 -17.43 -8.69
N THR A 182 -7.81 -17.79 -9.89
CA THR A 182 -8.50 -18.77 -10.74
C THR A 182 -8.67 -20.11 -10.03
N LYS A 183 -7.65 -20.59 -9.31
CA LYS A 183 -7.74 -21.85 -8.54
C LYS A 183 -8.70 -21.75 -7.37
N LEU A 184 -8.76 -20.59 -6.72
CA LEU A 184 -9.71 -20.32 -5.65
C LEU A 184 -11.14 -20.38 -6.18
N GLU A 185 -11.42 -19.70 -7.29
CA GLU A 185 -12.74 -19.73 -7.93
C GLU A 185 -13.12 -21.13 -8.43
N ASP A 186 -12.19 -21.87 -9.05
CA ASP A 186 -12.43 -23.27 -9.43
C ASP A 186 -12.72 -24.17 -8.22
N ALA A 187 -12.01 -23.96 -7.09
CA ALA A 187 -12.26 -24.70 -5.86
C ALA A 187 -13.62 -24.37 -5.24
N LYS A 188 -14.00 -23.08 -5.23
CA LYS A 188 -15.33 -22.63 -4.76
C LYS A 188 -16.44 -23.21 -5.62
N LYS A 189 -16.29 -23.18 -6.95
CA LYS A 189 -17.25 -23.75 -7.90
C LYS A 189 -17.41 -25.27 -7.73
N ALA A 190 -16.30 -25.99 -7.51
CA ALA A 190 -16.34 -27.43 -7.26
C ALA A 190 -17.03 -27.76 -5.94
N LEU A 191 -16.82 -26.95 -4.90
CA LEU A 191 -17.53 -27.07 -3.63
C LEU A 191 -19.04 -26.85 -3.80
N ALA A 192 -19.43 -25.74 -4.42
CA ALA A 192 -20.84 -25.40 -4.66
C ALA A 192 -21.57 -26.48 -5.48
N ALA A 193 -20.92 -27.03 -6.52
CA ALA A 193 -21.50 -28.11 -7.31
C ALA A 193 -21.71 -29.39 -6.49
N ALA A 194 -20.80 -29.72 -5.56
CA ALA A 194 -20.93 -30.90 -4.70
C ALA A 194 -22.01 -30.70 -3.62
N GLU A 195 -22.16 -29.49 -3.09
CA GLU A 195 -23.21 -29.15 -2.13
C GLU A 195 -24.61 -29.19 -2.78
N ALA A 196 -24.75 -28.73 -4.02
CA ALA A 196 -25.98 -28.85 -4.79
C ALA A 196 -26.35 -30.31 -5.09
N GLU A 197 -25.37 -31.17 -5.43
CA GLU A 197 -25.62 -32.62 -5.63
C GLU A 197 -26.08 -33.31 -4.33
N GLU A 198 -25.54 -32.96 -3.14
CA GLU A 198 -26.03 -33.50 -1.85
C GLU A 198 -27.44 -33.03 -1.49
N ALA A 199 -27.82 -31.80 -1.85
CA ALA A 199 -29.17 -31.27 -1.60
C ALA A 199 -30.25 -31.99 -2.41
N GLU A 200 -29.95 -32.41 -3.64
CA GLU A 200 -30.87 -33.15 -4.53
C GLU A 200 -31.04 -34.62 -4.11
N GLU A 201 -30.01 -35.29 -3.55
CA GLU A 201 -30.13 -36.67 -3.06
C GLU A 201 -30.87 -36.80 -1.70
N GLY A 202 -31.15 -35.68 -1.02
CA GLY A 202 -31.91 -35.62 0.24
C GLY A 202 -33.43 -35.45 0.08
N GLY A 203 -33.95 -35.31 -1.14
CA GLY A 203 -35.32 -34.85 -1.41
C GLY A 203 -36.24 -35.89 -2.07
N GLU A 204 -36.57 -37.00 -1.40
CA GLU A 204 -37.81 -37.74 -1.72
C GLU A 204 -38.93 -37.29 -0.76
N GLY A 205 -39.68 -36.25 -1.13
CA GLY A 205 -40.84 -35.82 -0.33
C GLY A 205 -41.48 -34.50 -0.71
N GLU A 206 -42.43 -34.60 -1.64
CA GLU A 206 -43.56 -33.69 -1.91
C GLU A 206 -43.42 -32.59 -2.99
N GLU A 207 -44.41 -32.64 -3.88
CA GLU A 207 -44.64 -31.81 -5.05
C GLU A 207 -45.05 -30.37 -4.70
N GLY A 208 -44.66 -29.46 -5.59
CA GLY A 208 -45.56 -28.40 -6.06
C GLY A 208 -45.19 -26.99 -5.60
N GLY A 209 -44.46 -26.28 -6.45
CA GLY A 209 -44.31 -24.83 -6.35
C GLY A 209 -43.32 -24.30 -7.37
N GLU A 210 -43.83 -23.66 -8.42
CA GLU A 210 -43.03 -22.88 -9.36
C GLU A 210 -42.36 -21.71 -8.60
N GLY A 211 -41.04 -21.57 -8.68
CA GLY A 211 -40.33 -20.42 -8.12
C GLY A 211 -38.83 -20.62 -7.98
N GLU A 212 -38.10 -20.11 -8.98
CA GLU A 212 -36.76 -19.50 -8.93
C GLU A 212 -35.57 -20.27 -8.31
N GLU A 213 -34.44 -20.18 -9.00
CA GLU A 213 -33.18 -20.89 -8.75
C GLU A 213 -32.55 -20.47 -7.41
N PRO A 214 -31.94 -21.36 -6.60
CA PRO A 214 -31.23 -20.96 -5.41
C PRO A 214 -29.83 -20.47 -5.80
N ASP A 215 -29.70 -19.17 -5.93
CA ASP A 215 -28.46 -18.45 -5.75
C ASP A 215 -27.99 -18.58 -4.30
N GLY A 216 -26.71 -18.89 -4.10
CA GLY A 216 -26.08 -18.86 -2.77
C GLY A 216 -25.84 -17.41 -2.33
N GLU A 217 -26.88 -16.58 -2.27
CA GLU A 217 -26.78 -15.21 -1.80
C GLU A 217 -26.67 -15.17 -0.27
N CYS A 218 -25.67 -14.45 0.24
CA CYS A 218 -25.58 -14.15 1.66
C CYS A 218 -26.89 -13.49 2.13
N VAL A 219 -27.45 -13.98 3.23
CA VAL A 219 -28.80 -13.60 3.63
C VAL A 219 -28.83 -12.21 4.29
N PRO A 220 -29.82 -11.37 3.99
CA PRO A 220 -30.08 -10.16 4.76
C PRO A 220 -30.29 -10.44 6.25
N VAL A 221 -29.50 -9.81 7.12
CA VAL A 221 -29.63 -9.87 8.58
C VAL A 221 -29.73 -8.45 9.15
N PRO A 222 -30.96 -7.89 9.27
CA PRO A 222 -31.20 -6.55 9.79
C PRO A 222 -30.67 -6.31 11.21
N GLU A 223 -30.50 -7.38 11.99
CA GLU A 223 -29.98 -7.33 13.36
C GLU A 223 -28.45 -7.21 13.42
N LEU A 224 -27.71 -7.42 12.33
CA LEU A 224 -26.31 -7.02 12.21
C LEU A 224 -26.28 -5.55 11.81
N THR A 225 -25.81 -4.67 12.68
CA THR A 225 -25.80 -3.22 12.39
C THR A 225 -24.41 -2.63 12.48
N ALA A 226 -24.14 -1.63 11.65
CA ALA A 226 -22.88 -0.90 11.58
C ALA A 226 -23.20 0.61 11.63
N VAL A 227 -23.04 1.22 12.81
CA VAL A 227 -23.52 2.59 13.07
C VAL A 227 -22.39 3.49 13.56
N VAL A 228 -22.29 4.68 12.95
CA VAL A 228 -21.35 5.73 13.35
C VAL A 228 -21.85 6.48 14.58
N HIS A 229 -20.94 6.76 15.51
CA HIS A 229 -21.15 7.54 16.71
C HIS A 229 -20.03 8.56 16.90
N GLY A 230 -20.41 9.81 17.20
CA GLY A 230 -19.47 10.87 17.58
C GLY A 230 -18.87 11.66 16.41
N LEU A 231 -19.27 11.37 15.17
CA LEU A 231 -19.01 12.27 14.05
C LEU A 231 -19.94 13.50 14.19
N PRO A 232 -19.42 14.73 14.10
CA PRO A 232 -20.25 15.93 14.18
C PRO A 232 -21.02 16.16 12.88
N ASP A 233 -22.17 16.84 12.98
CA ASP A 233 -23.01 17.21 11.82
C ASP A 233 -22.32 18.28 10.93
N GLU A 234 -21.24 18.91 11.40
CA GLU A 234 -20.43 19.89 10.68
C GLU A 234 -18.94 19.58 10.87
N VAL A 235 -18.17 19.58 9.78
CA VAL A 235 -16.71 19.44 9.79
C VAL A 235 -16.06 20.61 9.06
N VAL A 236 -14.88 21.04 9.50
CA VAL A 236 -14.21 22.24 8.97
C VAL A 236 -12.91 21.85 8.27
N GLY A 237 -12.62 22.50 7.14
CA GLY A 237 -11.36 22.33 6.41
C GLY A 237 -10.12 22.47 7.29
N GLY A 238 -9.28 21.45 7.29
CA GLY A 238 -8.06 21.36 8.09
C GLY A 238 -8.27 20.83 9.52
N THR A 239 -9.44 20.28 9.86
CA THR A 239 -9.65 19.56 11.12
C THR A 239 -9.43 18.05 10.96
N THR A 240 -9.39 17.37 12.10
CA THR A 240 -9.33 15.92 12.18
C THR A 240 -10.34 15.48 13.23
N GLU A 241 -11.33 14.71 12.80
CA GLU A 241 -12.43 14.25 13.65
C GLU A 241 -12.26 12.76 13.95
N ASP A 242 -12.13 12.41 15.23
CA ASP A 242 -12.07 11.02 15.69
C ASP A 242 -13.47 10.59 16.15
N PHE A 243 -13.98 9.50 15.59
CA PHE A 243 -15.31 8.96 15.89
C PHE A 243 -15.30 7.43 15.94
N THR A 244 -16.45 6.79 16.16
CA THR A 244 -16.54 5.34 16.37
C THR A 244 -17.55 4.72 15.43
N LEU A 245 -17.17 3.63 14.76
CA LEU A 245 -18.10 2.70 14.14
C LEU A 245 -18.39 1.58 15.13
N ARG A 246 -19.66 1.44 15.53
CA ARG A 246 -20.12 0.33 16.35
C ARG A 246 -20.75 -0.73 15.46
N VAL A 247 -20.16 -1.91 15.47
CA VAL A 247 -20.73 -3.11 14.82
C VAL A 247 -21.43 -3.94 15.88
N THR A 248 -22.70 -4.27 15.68
CA THR A 248 -23.52 -4.99 16.66
C THR A 248 -24.14 -6.22 16.03
N ASN A 249 -23.91 -7.38 16.65
CA ASN A 249 -24.66 -8.60 16.37
C ASN A 249 -25.87 -8.63 17.31
N GLY A 250 -27.05 -8.25 16.81
CA GLY A 250 -28.32 -8.32 17.54
C GLY A 250 -29.01 -9.69 17.47
N THR A 251 -28.40 -10.68 16.81
CA THR A 251 -28.98 -12.02 16.68
C THR A 251 -28.78 -12.88 17.92
N GLY A 252 -29.45 -14.03 17.95
CA GLY A 252 -29.28 -15.06 18.98
C GLY A 252 -28.04 -15.95 18.79
N GLU A 253 -27.31 -15.79 17.69
CA GLU A 253 -26.23 -16.69 17.27
C GLU A 253 -24.89 -15.96 17.22
N THR A 254 -23.80 -16.71 17.28
CA THR A 254 -22.45 -16.12 17.17
C THR A 254 -22.09 -16.02 15.70
N MET A 255 -21.51 -14.88 15.32
CA MET A 255 -20.91 -14.66 14.01
C MET A 255 -19.41 -14.94 14.14
N ASP A 256 -18.85 -15.84 13.34
CA ASP A 256 -17.46 -16.27 13.52
C ASP A 256 -16.45 -15.25 12.97
N GLU A 257 -16.77 -14.60 11.86
CA GLU A 257 -15.98 -13.53 11.26
C GLU A 257 -16.89 -12.38 10.83
N VAL A 258 -16.63 -11.18 11.32
CA VAL A 258 -17.41 -9.97 10.97
C VAL A 258 -16.54 -8.97 10.22
N TYR A 259 -17.05 -8.51 9.08
CA TYR A 259 -16.39 -7.66 8.10
C TYR A 259 -17.12 -6.31 8.03
N PRO A 260 -16.70 -5.31 8.83
CA PRO A 260 -17.22 -3.96 8.70
C PRO A 260 -16.78 -3.31 7.40
N PHE A 261 -17.61 -2.42 6.88
CA PHE A 261 -17.26 -1.53 5.79
C PHE A 261 -17.54 -0.08 6.21
N ALA A 262 -16.64 0.83 5.82
CA ALA A 262 -16.83 2.26 5.97
C ALA A 262 -16.16 3.01 4.82
N THR A 263 -16.88 3.93 4.19
CA THR A 263 -16.34 4.87 3.20
C THR A 263 -16.87 6.27 3.46
N VAL A 264 -16.16 7.29 2.99
CA VAL A 264 -16.62 8.68 3.02
C VAL A 264 -16.75 9.19 1.59
N HIS A 265 -17.85 9.86 1.28
CA HIS A 265 -18.03 10.58 0.02
C HIS A 265 -18.49 12.00 0.30
N GLY A 266 -18.09 12.94 -0.55
CA GLY A 266 -18.51 14.33 -0.45
C GLY A 266 -18.75 14.97 -1.80
N PHE A 267 -19.66 15.95 -1.81
CA PHE A 267 -19.95 16.76 -2.98
C PHE A 267 -20.01 18.24 -2.62
N ASP A 268 -19.67 19.10 -3.57
CA ASP A 268 -19.86 20.54 -3.42
C ASP A 268 -21.34 20.90 -3.17
N THR A 269 -21.61 22.10 -2.66
CA THR A 269 -23.00 22.54 -2.37
C THR A 269 -23.97 22.45 -3.55
N LYS A 270 -23.47 22.33 -4.79
CA LYS A 270 -24.29 22.18 -6.00
C LYS A 270 -24.41 20.74 -6.49
N GLY A 271 -23.65 19.79 -5.92
CA GLY A 271 -23.66 18.38 -6.27
C GLY A 271 -23.00 18.06 -7.62
N PHE A 272 -22.12 18.93 -8.13
CA PHE A 272 -21.48 18.76 -9.44
C PHE A 272 -20.01 18.33 -9.35
N GLU A 273 -19.35 18.60 -8.22
CA GLU A 273 -17.94 18.27 -8.01
C GLU A 273 -17.79 17.34 -6.80
N GLU A 274 -17.08 16.23 -6.99
CA GLU A 274 -16.70 15.29 -5.93
C GLU A 274 -15.60 15.91 -5.06
N LEU A 275 -15.72 15.73 -3.75
CA LEU A 275 -14.80 16.24 -2.74
C LEU A 275 -13.97 15.13 -2.08
N ASP A 276 -14.10 13.88 -2.54
CA ASP A 276 -13.47 12.70 -1.93
C ASP A 276 -11.95 12.84 -1.79
N SER A 277 -11.28 13.51 -2.74
CA SER A 277 -9.83 13.76 -2.66
C SER A 277 -9.39 14.68 -1.52
N TYR A 278 -10.34 15.38 -0.87
CA TYR A 278 -10.11 16.22 0.31
C TYR A 278 -10.47 15.51 1.62
N LEU A 279 -10.99 14.27 1.56
CA LEU A 279 -11.52 13.53 2.69
C LEU A 279 -10.73 12.22 2.86
N ASP A 280 -9.94 12.12 3.92
CA ASP A 280 -9.15 10.92 4.25
C ASP A 280 -9.77 10.23 5.47
N LEU A 281 -10.37 9.05 5.24
CA LEU A 281 -10.96 8.23 6.29
C LEU A 281 -10.00 7.12 6.68
N GLU A 282 -9.58 7.13 7.94
CA GLU A 282 -8.73 6.11 8.53
C GLU A 282 -9.49 5.31 9.60
N TRP A 283 -9.01 4.10 9.88
CA TRP A 283 -9.53 3.25 10.94
C TRP A 283 -8.42 2.65 11.81
N SER A 284 -8.81 2.27 13.03
CA SER A 284 -7.95 1.59 13.99
C SER A 284 -8.79 0.75 14.96
N THR A 285 -8.17 -0.28 15.56
CA THR A 285 -8.83 -1.12 16.58
C THR A 285 -8.00 -1.18 17.85
N ALA A 286 -8.61 -1.61 18.95
CA ALA A 286 -7.87 -1.85 20.18
C ALA A 286 -6.77 -2.93 20.01
N ALA A 287 -6.98 -3.90 19.11
CA ALA A 287 -6.02 -4.95 18.79
C ALA A 287 -4.89 -4.48 17.84
N SER A 288 -5.18 -3.52 16.97
CA SER A 288 -4.22 -2.89 16.06
C SER A 288 -4.35 -1.35 16.12
N PRO A 289 -3.65 -0.70 17.06
CA PRO A 289 -3.84 0.73 17.36
C PRO A 289 -3.20 1.69 16.34
N LYS A 290 -2.69 1.16 15.21
CA LYS A 290 -2.17 1.98 14.11
C LYS A 290 -3.33 2.37 13.19
N TRP A 291 -3.33 3.62 12.75
CA TRP A 291 -4.26 4.13 11.75
C TRP A 291 -3.90 3.58 10.37
N ARG A 292 -4.93 3.20 9.62
CA ARG A 292 -4.85 2.62 8.27
C ARG A 292 -5.99 3.19 7.45
N ASP A 293 -5.85 3.20 6.13
CA ASP A 293 -6.91 3.60 5.21
C ASP A 293 -8.17 2.73 5.40
N ALA A 294 -9.35 3.37 5.44
CA ALA A 294 -10.64 2.72 5.61
C ALA A 294 -11.08 1.87 4.41
N GLU A 295 -10.52 2.05 3.22
CA GLU A 295 -10.74 1.15 2.07
C GLU A 295 -10.37 -0.30 2.40
N LEU A 296 -9.39 -0.50 3.28
CA LEU A 296 -8.94 -1.81 3.74
C LEU A 296 -9.86 -2.44 4.80
N LEU A 297 -10.84 -1.69 5.33
CA LEU A 297 -11.71 -2.14 6.41
C LEU A 297 -12.63 -3.28 5.95
N GLY A 298 -13.21 -3.17 4.74
CA GLY A 298 -14.12 -4.16 4.16
C GLY A 298 -13.50 -5.55 3.96
N GLY A 299 -12.18 -5.61 3.77
CA GLY A 299 -11.44 -6.87 3.65
C GLY A 299 -10.89 -7.41 4.98
N THR A 300 -11.10 -6.71 6.10
CA THR A 300 -10.50 -7.08 7.39
C THR A 300 -11.53 -7.56 8.39
N SER A 301 -11.44 -8.84 8.75
CA SER A 301 -12.25 -9.41 9.83
C SER A 301 -11.90 -8.80 11.20
N LEU A 302 -12.92 -8.42 11.98
CA LEU A 302 -12.80 -8.11 13.40
C LEU A 302 -12.75 -9.38 14.27
N GLY A 303 -12.88 -10.56 13.66
CA GLY A 303 -13.04 -11.85 14.33
C GLY A 303 -14.46 -12.08 14.84
N SER A 304 -14.59 -13.05 15.76
CA SER A 304 -15.89 -13.51 16.23
C SER A 304 -16.66 -12.47 17.02
N LEU A 305 -17.94 -12.27 16.69
CA LEU A 305 -18.86 -11.41 17.41
C LEU A 305 -20.02 -12.24 17.98
N LYS A 306 -20.06 -12.34 19.31
CA LYS A 306 -21.07 -13.14 20.01
C LYS A 306 -22.47 -12.54 19.85
N ALA A 307 -23.47 -13.41 19.99
CA ALA A 307 -24.88 -13.02 20.07
C ALA A 307 -25.10 -11.86 21.05
N ASN A 308 -25.88 -10.86 20.63
CA ASN A 308 -26.23 -9.67 21.41
C ASN A 308 -25.03 -8.87 21.94
N THR A 309 -23.93 -8.82 21.18
CA THR A 309 -22.74 -8.04 21.55
C THR A 309 -22.32 -7.06 20.45
N SER A 310 -21.52 -6.07 20.85
CA SER A 310 -20.99 -5.06 19.95
C SER A 310 -19.47 -4.95 20.07
N VAL A 311 -18.84 -4.54 18.98
CA VAL A 311 -17.43 -4.17 18.92
C VAL A 311 -17.31 -2.76 18.34
N ASP A 312 -16.42 -1.96 18.92
CA ASP A 312 -16.18 -0.59 18.50
C ASP A 312 -14.87 -0.52 17.68
N VAL A 313 -14.97 0.02 16.47
CA VAL A 313 -13.85 0.38 15.59
C VAL A 313 -13.66 1.89 15.66
N LYS A 314 -12.42 2.35 15.86
CA LYS A 314 -12.13 3.79 15.83
C LYS A 314 -11.99 4.22 14.38
N LEU A 315 -12.67 5.30 14.03
CA LEU A 315 -12.54 5.97 12.74
C LEU A 315 -11.98 7.38 12.96
N ARG A 316 -11.28 7.88 11.94
CA ARG A 316 -10.73 9.22 11.90
C ARG A 316 -10.97 9.80 10.52
N LEU A 317 -11.63 10.94 10.45
CA LEU A 317 -11.75 11.72 9.23
C LEU A 317 -10.79 12.90 9.28
N LYS A 318 -9.82 12.94 8.36
CA LYS A 318 -9.00 14.13 8.13
C LYS A 318 -9.61 14.90 6.97
N VAL A 319 -9.85 16.19 7.19
CA VAL A 319 -10.42 17.07 6.18
C VAL A 319 -9.32 18.02 5.72
N ASP A 320 -9.03 18.02 4.41
CA ASP A 320 -8.01 18.90 3.86
C ASP A 320 -8.38 20.39 4.07
N ALA A 321 -7.36 21.22 4.24
CA ALA A 321 -7.54 22.65 4.54
C ALA A 321 -8.17 23.43 3.38
N ASP A 322 -7.99 22.97 2.14
CA ASP A 322 -8.46 23.61 0.92
C ASP A 322 -9.82 23.06 0.46
N VAL A 323 -10.48 22.23 1.28
CA VAL A 323 -11.79 21.65 0.95
C VAL A 323 -12.83 22.77 0.69
N PRO A 324 -13.54 22.73 -0.45
CA PRO A 324 -14.68 23.60 -0.70
C PRO A 324 -15.85 23.33 0.26
N ALA A 325 -16.76 24.30 0.37
CA ALA A 325 -18.02 24.08 1.08
C ALA A 325 -18.85 23.00 0.36
N GLY A 326 -19.43 22.07 1.13
CA GLY A 326 -20.14 20.92 0.57
C GLY A 326 -20.94 20.14 1.59
N GLN A 327 -21.35 18.94 1.18
CA GLN A 327 -21.98 17.95 2.03
C GLN A 327 -21.23 16.64 1.87
N GLY A 328 -20.90 16.02 3.01
CA GLY A 328 -20.29 14.70 3.07
C GLY A 328 -21.23 13.68 3.68
N SER A 329 -20.96 12.41 3.45
CA SER A 329 -21.59 11.30 4.15
C SER A 329 -20.60 10.19 4.40
N VAL A 330 -20.61 9.64 5.62
CA VAL A 330 -19.94 8.37 5.92
C VAL A 330 -20.95 7.26 5.75
N TYR A 331 -20.63 6.32 4.87
CA TYR A 331 -21.45 5.15 4.59
C TYR A 331 -20.86 3.92 5.25
N THR A 332 -21.67 3.15 5.96
CA THR A 332 -21.25 1.97 6.70
C THR A 332 -22.19 0.80 6.52
N THR A 333 -21.60 -0.40 6.46
CA THR A 333 -22.33 -1.67 6.54
C THR A 333 -21.45 -2.71 7.25
N ALA A 334 -21.96 -3.91 7.47
CA ALA A 334 -21.18 -5.03 7.95
C ALA A 334 -21.74 -6.34 7.42
N ASP A 335 -20.83 -7.22 7.05
CA ASP A 335 -21.10 -8.60 6.65
C ASP A 335 -20.54 -9.56 7.70
N PHE A 336 -21.02 -10.80 7.68
CA PHE A 336 -20.43 -11.88 8.43
C PHE A 336 -20.28 -13.14 7.58
N LEU A 337 -19.31 -13.94 7.97
CA LEU A 337 -19.09 -15.28 7.47
C LEU A 337 -18.87 -16.21 8.66
N ASN A 338 -19.64 -17.29 8.71
CA ASN A 338 -19.50 -18.33 9.72
C ASN A 338 -18.63 -19.47 9.21
N ASP A 339 -18.11 -20.27 10.15
CA ASP A 339 -17.28 -21.44 9.85
C ASP A 339 -18.02 -22.54 9.07
N ASP A 340 -19.36 -22.51 9.11
CA ASP A 340 -20.26 -23.41 8.37
C ASP A 340 -20.63 -22.92 6.98
N ASP A 341 -19.97 -21.85 6.52
CA ASP A 341 -20.16 -21.16 5.24
C ASP A 341 -21.52 -20.41 5.14
N SER A 342 -22.30 -20.32 6.23
CA SER A 342 -23.41 -19.38 6.28
C SER A 342 -22.88 -17.95 6.33
N CYS A 343 -23.43 -17.09 5.47
CA CYS A 343 -23.06 -15.69 5.40
C CYS A 343 -24.31 -14.82 5.32
N GLY A 344 -24.13 -13.58 5.72
CA GLY A 344 -25.17 -12.58 5.69
C GLY A 344 -24.61 -11.20 5.97
N GLY A 345 -25.45 -10.20 5.79
CA GLY A 345 -25.03 -8.81 5.92
C GLY A 345 -26.18 -7.91 6.28
N PHE A 346 -25.86 -6.71 6.74
CA PHE A 346 -26.88 -5.69 6.89
C PHE A 346 -27.44 -5.35 5.49
N PRO A 347 -28.76 -5.43 5.26
CA PRO A 347 -29.35 -5.28 3.91
C PRO A 347 -29.17 -3.89 3.30
N ASP A 348 -28.95 -2.88 4.14
CA ASP A 348 -28.89 -1.48 3.73
C ASP A 348 -27.49 -0.91 3.94
N LEU A 349 -27.26 0.27 3.39
CA LEU A 349 -26.09 1.08 3.70
C LEU A 349 -26.53 2.14 4.71
N THR A 350 -25.96 2.11 5.91
CA THR A 350 -26.22 3.16 6.90
C THR A 350 -25.39 4.38 6.53
N ASP A 351 -26.00 5.56 6.49
CA ASP A 351 -25.32 6.80 6.18
C ASP A 351 -25.39 7.79 7.34
N HIS A 352 -24.31 8.55 7.52
CA HIS A 352 -24.27 9.70 8.41
C HIS A 352 -23.82 10.91 7.62
N VAL A 353 -24.79 11.79 7.32
CA VAL A 353 -24.58 13.01 6.56
C VAL A 353 -24.07 14.13 7.45
N PHE A 354 -23.07 14.86 6.98
CA PHE A 354 -22.48 16.01 7.65
C PHE A 354 -22.19 17.14 6.64
N GLN A 355 -22.14 18.37 7.13
CA GLN A 355 -21.81 19.55 6.32
C GLN A 355 -20.30 19.78 6.31
N ILE A 356 -19.74 20.09 5.14
CA ILE A 356 -18.33 20.44 4.98
C ILE A 356 -18.24 21.95 4.89
N LEU A 357 -17.57 22.55 5.86
CA LEU A 357 -17.30 23.97 5.93
C LEU A 357 -15.84 24.26 5.52
N PRO A 358 -15.59 25.27 4.67
CA PRO A 358 -14.23 25.64 4.32
C PRO A 358 -13.50 26.22 5.54
N LYS A 359 -12.17 26.15 5.52
CA LYS A 359 -11.33 26.66 6.60
C LYS A 359 -11.66 28.12 6.96
N GLY A 360 -11.92 28.38 8.24
CA GLY A 360 -12.19 29.73 8.75
C GLY A 360 -13.65 30.17 8.67
N ALA A 361 -14.57 29.28 8.31
CA ALA A 361 -15.97 29.41 8.66
C ALA A 361 -16.13 29.03 10.15
N ASP A 362 -16.59 29.96 10.99
CA ASP A 362 -16.86 29.70 12.41
C ASP A 362 -18.05 28.73 12.57
N ASP A 363 -18.01 27.87 13.60
CA ASP A 363 -19.04 26.91 14.05
C ASP A 363 -20.29 27.57 14.68
N GLY A 364 -20.51 28.86 14.37
CA GLY A 364 -21.44 29.72 15.08
C GLY A 364 -22.18 30.68 14.14
N GLY A 365 -23.16 30.18 13.39
CA GLY A 365 -24.03 31.02 12.59
C GLY A 365 -25.26 30.29 12.03
N ASP A 366 -26.41 30.57 12.65
CA ASP A 366 -27.79 30.20 12.25
C ASP A 366 -27.98 29.91 10.74
N PRO A 367 -28.54 28.76 10.34
CA PRO A 367 -28.69 28.40 8.94
C PRO A 367 -29.58 29.43 8.22
N ALA A 368 -29.03 30.00 7.14
CA ALA A 368 -29.81 30.80 6.22
C ALA A 368 -30.99 29.96 5.69
N LYS A 369 -32.18 30.38 6.13
CA LYS A 369 -33.53 29.99 5.71
C LYS A 369 -33.59 29.42 4.29
N PRO A 370 -34.16 28.21 4.07
CA PRO A 370 -34.55 27.77 2.74
C PRO A 370 -35.71 28.63 2.24
N ASP A 371 -35.59 29.16 1.03
CA ASP A 371 -36.69 29.85 0.35
C ASP A 371 -37.86 28.90 0.07
N ASP A 372 -39.07 29.45 0.25
CA ASP A 372 -40.36 28.77 0.22
C ASP A 372 -40.63 27.97 -1.08
N ALA A 373 -40.70 26.64 -0.96
CA ALA A 373 -41.45 25.79 -1.89
C ALA A 373 -42.57 25.05 -1.14
N LYS A 374 -43.81 25.39 -1.47
CA LYS A 374 -45.05 24.97 -0.79
C LYS A 374 -45.50 23.54 -1.16
N GLY A 375 -45.82 22.74 -0.12
CA GLY A 375 -46.87 21.71 -0.04
C GLY A 375 -46.50 20.30 -0.56
N LYS A 376 -46.79 19.17 0.12
CA LYS A 376 -47.82 18.81 1.13
C LYS A 376 -47.36 17.56 1.94
N PRO A 377 -48.02 17.21 3.08
CA PRO A 377 -47.46 16.43 4.20
C PRO A 377 -47.81 14.92 4.20
N GLY A 378 -46.99 14.14 4.90
CA GLY A 378 -47.26 12.77 5.35
C GLY A 378 -46.75 12.55 6.79
N THR A 379 -47.56 11.86 7.59
CA THR A 379 -47.71 11.86 9.06
C THR A 379 -46.71 10.96 9.82
N PRO A 380 -46.38 11.22 11.10
CA PRO A 380 -45.33 10.51 11.85
C PRO A 380 -45.83 9.23 12.53
N ASN A 381 -44.93 8.26 12.72
CA ASN A 381 -45.10 7.19 13.72
C ASN A 381 -43.75 6.84 14.36
N SER A 382 -43.52 7.35 15.57
CA SER A 382 -42.71 6.69 16.59
C SER A 382 -43.64 5.98 17.56
N PRO A 383 -43.20 4.86 18.16
CA PRO A 383 -43.52 4.56 19.53
C PRO A 383 -42.28 4.77 20.42
N SER A 384 -42.47 5.64 21.42
CA SER A 384 -41.63 5.78 22.60
C SER A 384 -41.68 4.52 23.47
N GLY A 385 -40.53 4.12 24.02
CA GLY A 385 -40.38 3.26 25.22
C GLY A 385 -38.96 3.42 25.75
N GLN A 386 -38.68 4.36 26.66
CA GLN A 386 -38.77 4.25 28.12
C GLN A 386 -37.79 3.25 28.77
N GLY A 387 -36.67 3.78 29.28
CA GLY A 387 -36.18 3.54 30.64
C GLY A 387 -35.45 2.24 30.95
N GLY A 388 -34.14 2.32 31.18
CA GLY A 388 -33.36 1.25 31.78
C GLY A 388 -31.93 1.66 32.13
N THR A 389 -31.76 2.54 33.13
CA THR A 389 -30.46 2.75 33.77
C THR A 389 -30.11 1.52 34.61
N SER A 390 -28.94 0.93 34.39
CA SER A 390 -28.34 -0.01 35.35
C SER A 390 -27.00 0.49 35.82
N THR A 391 -26.97 0.85 37.10
CA THR A 391 -25.83 1.22 37.93
C THR A 391 -25.43 0.02 38.77
N THR A 392 -24.20 -0.50 38.64
CA THR A 392 -23.45 -0.95 39.83
C THR A 392 -21.94 -0.92 39.57
N PRO A 393 -21.13 -0.44 40.53
CA PRO A 393 -19.76 0.01 40.31
C PRO A 393 -18.73 -1.01 40.82
N VAL A 394 -17.46 -0.82 40.46
CA VAL A 394 -16.35 -1.31 41.30
C VAL A 394 -15.42 -0.14 41.60
N ASN A 395 -15.48 0.29 42.86
CA ASN A 395 -14.58 1.25 43.45
C ASN A 395 -13.64 0.49 44.38
N THR A 396 -12.34 0.61 44.20
CA THR A 396 -11.37 0.55 45.31
C THR A 396 -10.18 1.45 45.02
N THR A 397 -10.21 2.62 45.67
CA THR A 397 -9.11 3.17 46.49
C THR A 397 -7.90 3.73 45.73
N SER A 398 -7.90 5.02 45.40
CA SER A 398 -7.39 6.15 46.22
C SER A 398 -5.89 6.14 46.48
N THR A 399 -5.15 7.04 45.83
CA THR A 399 -4.15 7.99 46.40
C THR A 399 -3.75 8.96 45.27
N THR A 400 -4.34 10.17 45.18
CA THR A 400 -3.77 11.46 45.61
C THR A 400 -2.43 11.84 44.96
N GLY A 401 -2.45 12.85 44.08
CA GLY A 401 -1.23 13.54 43.62
C GLY A 401 -1.51 14.53 42.49
N SER A 402 -1.27 15.81 42.74
CA SER A 402 -1.62 16.96 41.90
C SER A 402 -0.36 17.69 41.44
N LEU A 403 -0.43 18.32 40.26
CA LEU A 403 0.24 19.54 39.81
C LEU A 403 1.71 19.55 39.29
N ALA A 404 1.86 20.50 38.35
CA ALA A 404 3.02 21.22 37.81
C ALA A 404 3.70 20.59 36.58
N GLN A 405 3.72 21.23 35.39
CA GLN A 405 4.22 22.58 35.02
C GLN A 405 5.75 22.70 35.12
N THR A 406 6.41 22.69 33.96
CA THR A 406 7.58 23.49 33.50
C THR A 406 8.03 22.84 32.18
N GLY A 407 8.25 23.47 31.03
CA GLY A 407 8.67 24.84 30.72
C GLY A 407 10.09 24.81 30.14
N SER A 408 10.23 25.17 28.84
CA SER A 408 11.39 25.87 28.22
C SER A 408 12.75 25.11 28.12
N SER A 409 13.65 25.26 27.13
CA SER A 409 13.86 26.22 26.02
C SER A 409 14.87 25.67 25.00
N ASP A 410 14.90 26.31 23.82
CA ASP A 410 16.02 26.48 22.89
C ASP A 410 17.44 26.51 23.49
N ALA A 411 18.40 25.88 22.78
CA ALA A 411 19.79 26.33 22.71
C ALA A 411 20.54 25.70 21.51
N LEU A 412 20.62 26.42 20.39
CA LEU A 412 21.80 26.38 19.51
C LEU A 412 22.91 27.23 20.13
N PRO A 413 24.18 26.91 19.86
CA PRO A 413 25.00 27.91 19.20
C PRO A 413 25.87 27.37 18.05
N LYS A 414 26.03 28.24 17.06
CA LYS A 414 26.98 28.21 15.94
C LYS A 414 28.43 28.42 16.42
N ILE A 415 29.38 28.19 15.50
CA ILE A 415 30.82 28.60 15.38
C ILE A 415 31.71 27.34 15.17
N ALA A 416 32.65 27.21 14.23
CA ALA A 416 33.04 27.97 13.04
C ALA A 416 34.07 27.15 12.20
N LEU A 417 34.03 27.38 10.88
CA LEU A 417 35.10 27.50 9.88
C LEU A 417 36.58 27.15 10.25
N ALA A 418 37.23 26.26 9.48
CA ALA A 418 38.50 26.52 8.75
C ALA A 418 39.13 25.27 8.07
N ALA A 419 39.26 25.35 6.74
CA ALA A 419 40.39 25.00 5.85
C ALA A 419 41.21 23.68 5.96
N GLY A 420 41.46 23.05 4.81
CA GLY A 420 42.72 22.32 4.55
C GLY A 420 42.62 21.14 3.57
N ALA A 421 43.06 21.36 2.32
CA ALA A 421 43.10 20.37 1.24
C ALA A 421 44.27 19.37 1.32
N ALA A 422 44.13 18.18 0.72
CA ALA A 422 45.24 17.41 0.15
C ALA A 422 44.73 16.41 -0.93
N LEU A 423 45.19 16.60 -2.17
CA LEU A 423 45.06 15.69 -3.31
C LEU A 423 46.05 14.52 -3.19
N VAL A 424 45.64 13.29 -3.59
CA VAL A 424 46.56 12.27 -4.14
C VAL A 424 45.90 11.53 -5.29
N LEU A 425 46.51 11.66 -6.46
CA LEU A 425 46.35 10.83 -7.67
C LEU A 425 46.92 9.43 -7.42
N GLY A 426 46.21 8.39 -7.86
CA GLY A 426 46.72 7.01 -7.88
C GLY A 426 46.27 6.27 -9.14
N ALA A 427 47.14 6.25 -10.14
CA ALA A 427 47.02 5.45 -11.36
C ALA A 427 47.61 4.04 -11.18
N GLY A 428 47.08 3.06 -11.92
CA GLY A 428 47.65 1.72 -12.15
C GLY A 428 46.85 0.59 -11.49
N ALA A 429 46.51 -0.54 -12.13
CA ALA A 429 47.18 -1.21 -13.22
C ALA A 429 46.20 -2.06 -14.08
N VAL A 430 46.41 -2.01 -15.40
CA VAL A 430 45.85 -2.95 -16.38
C VAL A 430 46.70 -4.23 -16.35
N VAL A 431 46.09 -5.37 -16.02
CA VAL A 431 46.75 -6.68 -16.21
C VAL A 431 46.37 -7.24 -17.58
N VAL A 432 47.33 -7.10 -18.49
CA VAL A 432 47.41 -7.82 -19.76
C VAL A 432 47.91 -9.25 -19.49
N THR A 433 47.15 -10.28 -19.89
CA THR A 433 47.72 -11.60 -20.18
C THR A 433 47.51 -11.99 -21.64
N ARG A 434 48.56 -11.60 -22.38
CA ARG A 434 49.11 -12.12 -23.63
C ARG A 434 48.74 -13.57 -23.98
N ARG A 435 47.99 -13.75 -25.07
CA ARG A 435 47.94 -14.99 -25.87
C ARG A 435 49.35 -15.33 -26.38
N ARG A 436 49.81 -16.56 -26.15
CA ARG A 436 50.81 -17.24 -27.00
C ARG A 436 50.24 -18.54 -27.53
N LYS A 437 50.46 -18.71 -28.83
CA LYS A 437 50.15 -19.84 -29.70
C LYS A 437 51.46 -20.59 -29.95
N ALA A 438 51.41 -21.92 -29.88
CA ALA A 438 52.32 -22.91 -30.48
C ALA A 438 51.53 -24.25 -30.45
N ASP A 439 51.08 -24.75 -31.60
CA ASP A 439 51.65 -25.92 -32.34
C ASP A 439 51.45 -27.24 -31.57
N ALA A 440 51.09 -28.39 -32.13
CA ALA A 440 50.66 -28.85 -33.44
C ALA A 440 50.15 -30.31 -33.23
N ASP A 441 49.47 -30.84 -34.25
CA ASP A 441 49.32 -32.27 -34.58
C ASP A 441 48.34 -33.20 -33.81
N ALA A 442 47.69 -34.02 -34.65
CA ALA A 442 46.80 -35.18 -34.45
C ALA A 442 45.30 -34.92 -34.18
#